data_AF-A0A452VN63-F1
#
_entry.id   AF-A0A452VN63-F1
#
_cell.length_a   1.000
_cell.length_b   1.000
_cell.length_c   1.000
_cell.angle_alpha   90.00
_cell.angle_beta   90.00
_cell.angle_gamma   90.00
#
_symmetry.space_group_name_H-M   'P 1'
#
loop_
_entity.id
_entity.type
_entity.pdbx_description
1 polymer ?
#
loop_
_entity_poly.entity_id
_entity_poly.type
_entity_poly.pdbx_seq_one_letter_code
_entity_poly.pdbx_strand_id
1 'polypeptide(L)'
;GPRKAGQRSVWWLALLLLTRTLESSKWKVFIDQINRSLENYEPCSSQNCSCYHGVIDEDLTPFRGGISRKMMAEVVRRKLGTHYQIIKNRLYRENDCMFPSRCSGVEHFILEVIGQLPDMEMVINVRDYPQVPKWMEPAIPVFSFSKTSEYHDIMYPAWTFWEGGPAVWPIYPTGLGRWDLFREDLVRSAAQWPWKKKNSTAYFRGSRTSPERDPLILLSRKNPKLVDAEYTKNQFHKLICISIYVNYSFPNSHCFSGPYYK
;
A
#
# COMPACT_ATOMS: atom_id res chain seq x y z
N GLY A 1 -53.93 -44.67 21.17
CA GLY A 1 -54.35 -43.40 20.52
C GLY A 1 -53.18 -42.44 20.42
N PRO A 2 -52.82 -41.96 19.22
CA PRO A 2 -51.58 -41.23 18.96
C PRO A 2 -51.73 -39.73 19.28
N ARG A 3 -51.15 -39.24 20.38
CA ARG A 3 -51.09 -37.80 20.70
C ARG A 3 -49.79 -37.38 21.40
N LYS A 4 -48.62 -37.81 20.90
CA LYS A 4 -47.31 -37.29 21.38
C LYS A 4 -46.30 -36.92 20.30
N ALA A 5 -46.64 -37.06 19.01
CA ALA A 5 -45.73 -36.72 17.92
C ALA A 5 -45.81 -35.24 17.46
N GLY A 6 -46.96 -34.59 17.59
CA GLY A 6 -47.19 -33.23 17.05
C GLY A 6 -46.60 -32.08 17.86
N GLN A 7 -46.36 -32.26 19.16
CA GLN A 7 -45.86 -31.15 19.99
C GLN A 7 -44.35 -30.97 19.84
N ARG A 8 -43.58 -32.06 19.69
CA ARG A 8 -42.12 -31.98 19.50
C ARG A 8 -41.75 -31.28 18.19
N SER A 9 -42.46 -31.49 17.07
CA SER A 9 -42.08 -30.88 15.78
C SER A 9 -42.25 -29.36 15.73
N VAL A 10 -43.22 -28.80 16.45
CA VAL A 10 -43.47 -27.35 16.52
C VAL A 10 -42.34 -26.63 17.28
N TRP A 11 -41.83 -27.23 18.36
CA TRP A 11 -40.68 -26.70 19.09
C TRP A 11 -39.39 -26.74 18.25
N TRP A 12 -39.18 -27.78 17.45
CA TRP A 12 -38.05 -27.87 16.52
C TRP A 12 -38.12 -26.82 15.40
N LEU A 13 -39.30 -26.60 14.82
CA LEU A 13 -39.53 -25.57 13.80
C LEU A 13 -39.36 -24.15 14.37
N ALA A 14 -39.86 -23.89 15.58
CA ALA A 14 -39.66 -22.61 16.25
C ALA A 14 -38.18 -22.35 16.58
N LEU A 15 -37.43 -23.38 17.02
CA LEU A 15 -36.00 -23.29 17.29
C LEU A 15 -35.18 -23.07 16.01
N LEU A 16 -35.55 -23.72 14.90
CA LEU A 16 -34.96 -23.51 13.56
C LEU A 16 -35.25 -22.10 13.00
N LEU A 17 -36.44 -21.54 13.27
CA LEU A 17 -36.80 -20.18 12.88
C LEU A 17 -36.09 -19.13 13.75
N LEU A 18 -35.97 -19.35 15.06
CA LEU A 18 -35.24 -18.50 16.00
C LEU A 18 -33.72 -18.49 15.72
N THR A 19 -33.13 -19.64 15.37
CA THR A 19 -31.71 -19.71 14.99
C THR A 19 -31.43 -18.99 13.67
N ARG A 20 -32.33 -19.10 12.67
CA ARG A 20 -32.23 -18.34 11.42
C ARG A 20 -32.35 -16.82 11.60
N THR A 21 -33.22 -16.35 12.49
CA THR A 21 -33.35 -14.90 12.74
C THR A 21 -32.16 -14.33 13.51
N LEU A 22 -31.60 -15.07 14.46
CA LEU A 22 -30.38 -14.70 15.21
C LEU A 22 -29.10 -14.68 14.34
N GLU A 23 -28.94 -15.61 13.38
CA GLU A 23 -27.84 -15.56 12.42
C GLU A 23 -27.93 -14.35 11.48
N SER A 24 -29.15 -13.92 11.12
CA SER A 24 -29.35 -12.75 10.26
C SER A 24 -28.93 -11.43 10.90
N SER A 25 -28.96 -11.31 12.23
CA SER A 25 -28.58 -10.07 12.93
C SER A 25 -27.07 -9.92 13.13
N LYS A 26 -26.33 -11.02 13.31
CA LYS A 26 -24.87 -11.01 13.57
C LYS A 26 -24.07 -10.35 12.45
N TRP A 27 -24.46 -10.57 11.20
CA TRP A 27 -23.76 -10.07 10.02
C TRP A 27 -24.41 -8.84 9.38
N LYS A 28 -25.57 -8.42 9.90
CA LYS A 28 -26.38 -7.34 9.31
C LYS A 28 -25.58 -6.06 9.07
N VAL A 29 -24.76 -5.65 10.05
CA VAL A 29 -23.93 -4.44 9.93
C VAL A 29 -23.00 -4.51 8.73
N PHE A 30 -22.34 -5.66 8.50
CA PHE A 30 -21.44 -5.82 7.36
C PHE A 30 -22.18 -5.95 6.04
N ILE A 31 -23.30 -6.67 6.00
CA ILE A 31 -24.13 -6.80 4.80
C ILE A 31 -24.70 -5.44 4.38
N ASP A 32 -25.26 -4.68 5.32
CA ASP A 32 -25.78 -3.33 5.06
C ASP A 32 -24.64 -2.39 4.64
N GLN A 33 -23.44 -2.53 5.21
CA GLN A 33 -22.28 -1.76 4.77
C GLN A 33 -21.87 -2.09 3.34
N ILE A 34 -21.82 -3.37 2.96
CA ILE A 34 -21.48 -3.81 1.59
C ILE A 34 -22.51 -3.27 0.62
N ASN A 35 -23.81 -3.40 0.92
CA ASN A 35 -24.88 -2.91 0.05
C ASN A 35 -24.78 -1.40 -0.17
N ARG A 36 -24.63 -0.62 0.90
CA ARG A 36 -24.43 0.84 0.79
C ARG A 36 -23.18 1.20 -0.02
N SER A 37 -22.08 0.47 0.18
CA SER A 37 -20.86 0.70 -0.60
C SER A 37 -21.07 0.37 -2.08
N LEU A 38 -21.82 -0.69 -2.42
CA LEU A 38 -22.14 -1.06 -3.80
C LEU A 38 -23.11 -0.07 -4.46
N GLU A 39 -24.11 0.43 -3.71
CA GLU A 39 -25.04 1.47 -4.18
C GLU A 39 -24.32 2.78 -4.51
N ASN A 40 -23.29 3.13 -3.74
CA ASN A 40 -22.48 4.33 -3.96
C ASN A 40 -21.29 4.12 -4.91
N TYR A 41 -21.01 2.89 -5.33
CA TYR A 41 -19.85 2.59 -6.15
C TYR A 41 -20.14 2.87 -7.63
N GLU A 42 -19.41 3.82 -8.19
CA GLU A 42 -19.43 4.11 -9.61
C GLU A 42 -18.24 3.39 -10.30
N PRO A 43 -18.48 2.37 -11.13
CA PRO A 43 -17.40 1.66 -11.81
C PRO A 43 -16.73 2.55 -12.86
N CYS A 44 -15.40 2.51 -12.93
CA CYS A 44 -14.69 3.11 -14.04
C CYS A 44 -14.74 2.18 -15.27
N SER A 45 -15.36 2.64 -16.36
CA SER A 45 -15.48 1.91 -17.63
C SER A 45 -14.44 2.35 -18.69
N SER A 46 -13.52 3.24 -18.32
CA SER A 46 -12.50 3.74 -19.25
C SER A 46 -11.47 2.68 -19.60
N GLN A 47 -10.97 2.75 -20.84
CA GLN A 47 -9.88 1.90 -21.34
C GLN A 47 -8.49 2.55 -21.16
N ASN A 48 -8.44 3.78 -20.65
CA ASN A 48 -7.19 4.51 -20.39
C ASN A 48 -7.07 4.87 -18.89
N CYS A 49 -6.14 5.76 -18.55
CA CYS A 49 -5.87 6.16 -17.16
C CYS A 49 -6.87 7.19 -16.58
N SER A 50 -7.95 7.55 -17.26
CA SER A 50 -8.89 8.59 -16.81
C SER A 50 -9.60 8.24 -15.50
N CYS A 51 -9.63 6.97 -15.11
CA CYS A 51 -10.09 6.54 -13.78
C CYS A 51 -9.34 7.25 -12.63
N TYR A 52 -8.14 7.75 -12.89
CA TYR A 52 -7.26 8.34 -11.89
C TYR A 52 -7.14 9.88 -12.01
N HIS A 53 -7.87 10.53 -12.93
CA HIS A 53 -7.77 11.98 -13.13
C HIS A 53 -8.10 12.79 -11.86
N GLY A 54 -9.08 12.36 -11.07
CA GLY A 54 -9.42 13.04 -9.82
C GLY A 54 -8.26 13.12 -8.82
N VAL A 55 -7.32 12.16 -8.87
CA VAL A 55 -6.10 12.19 -8.05
C VAL A 55 -5.14 13.28 -8.54
N ILE A 56 -4.98 13.42 -9.86
CA ILE A 56 -4.15 14.46 -10.47
C ILE A 56 -4.73 15.85 -10.15
N ASP A 57 -6.05 16.01 -10.29
CA ASP A 57 -6.73 17.26 -10.02
C ASP A 57 -6.59 17.70 -8.56
N GLU A 58 -6.77 16.77 -7.61
CA GLU A 58 -6.58 17.02 -6.18
C GLU A 58 -5.12 17.41 -5.88
N ASP A 59 -4.16 16.65 -6.38
CA ASP A 59 -2.73 16.86 -6.10
C ASP A 59 -2.18 18.16 -6.69
N LEU A 60 -2.71 18.61 -7.83
CA LEU A 60 -2.32 19.86 -8.47
C LEU A 60 -3.09 21.09 -7.97
N THR A 61 -4.16 20.90 -7.18
CA THR A 61 -4.99 22.00 -6.67
C THR A 61 -4.19 23.07 -5.90
N PRO A 62 -3.24 22.74 -5.01
CA PRO A 62 -2.43 23.73 -4.29
C PRO A 62 -1.57 24.61 -5.20
N PHE A 63 -1.30 24.19 -6.43
CA PHE A 63 -0.39 24.85 -7.37
C PHE A 63 -1.11 25.59 -8.50
N ARG A 64 -2.45 25.68 -8.48
CA ARG A 64 -3.25 26.41 -9.48
C ARG A 64 -2.90 27.90 -9.59
N GLY A 65 -2.38 28.49 -8.51
CA GLY A 65 -1.86 29.87 -8.51
C GLY A 65 -0.55 30.07 -9.30
N GLY A 66 0.04 28.99 -9.82
CA GLY A 66 1.26 29.00 -10.59
C GLY A 66 2.51 28.64 -9.77
N ILE A 67 3.47 27.99 -10.43
CA ILE A 67 4.77 27.62 -9.85
C ILE A 67 5.80 28.59 -10.42
N SER A 68 6.34 29.47 -9.56
CA SER A 68 7.34 30.46 -9.99
C SER A 68 8.74 29.86 -10.10
N ARG A 69 9.61 30.48 -10.91
CA ARG A 69 11.04 30.13 -11.00
C ARG A 69 11.72 30.13 -9.62
N LYS A 70 11.41 31.11 -8.77
CA LYS A 70 11.96 31.22 -7.41
C LYS A 70 11.51 30.06 -6.53
N MET A 71 10.25 29.64 -6.66
CA MET A 71 9.72 28.48 -5.94
C MET A 71 10.48 27.21 -6.36
N MET A 72 10.62 26.95 -7.66
CA MET A 72 11.35 25.77 -8.15
C MET A 72 12.81 25.75 -7.68
N ALA A 73 13.51 26.90 -7.79
CA ALA A 73 14.88 27.03 -7.30
C ALA A 73 15.00 26.71 -5.79
N GLU A 74 14.02 27.09 -4.98
CA GLU A 74 13.99 26.77 -3.55
C GLU A 74 13.77 25.27 -3.29
N VAL A 75 12.90 24.61 -4.05
CA VAL A 75 12.69 23.15 -3.94
C VAL A 75 13.99 22.39 -4.23
N VAL A 76 14.66 22.74 -5.32
CA VAL A 76 15.94 22.15 -5.72
C VAL A 76 17.01 22.40 -4.66
N ARG A 77 17.14 23.65 -4.16
CA ARG A 77 18.10 24.01 -3.11
C ARG A 77 17.92 23.19 -1.83
N ARG A 78 16.67 22.87 -1.48
CA ARG A 78 16.34 22.07 -0.29
C ARG A 78 16.61 20.57 -0.44
N LYS A 79 16.94 20.08 -1.64
CA LYS A 79 17.26 18.67 -1.93
C LYS A 79 16.17 17.69 -1.47
N LEU A 80 14.90 18.07 -1.68
CA LEU A 80 13.74 17.26 -1.31
C LEU A 80 13.51 16.07 -2.26
N GLY A 81 14.16 16.05 -3.41
CA GLY A 81 14.13 14.96 -4.37
C GLY A 81 15.18 15.17 -5.44
N THR A 82 15.09 14.41 -6.52
CA THR A 82 15.98 14.51 -7.68
C THR A 82 15.41 15.49 -8.70
N HIS A 83 16.18 16.49 -9.12
CA HIS A 83 15.78 17.49 -10.11
C HIS A 83 15.89 16.97 -11.54
N TYR A 84 14.78 17.10 -12.28
CA TYR A 84 14.67 16.77 -13.69
C TYR A 84 14.19 17.97 -14.50
N GLN A 85 14.63 18.04 -15.76
CA GLN A 85 14.17 19.02 -16.73
C GLN A 85 13.87 18.33 -18.06
N ILE A 86 12.78 18.73 -18.69
CA ILE A 86 12.41 18.33 -20.06
C ILE A 86 12.52 19.58 -20.92
N ILE A 87 13.41 19.55 -21.91
CA ILE A 87 13.63 20.66 -22.84
C ILE A 87 13.74 20.09 -24.24
N LYS A 88 12.84 20.51 -25.14
CA LYS A 88 12.75 20.02 -26.52
C LYS A 88 12.71 18.49 -26.59
N ASN A 89 11.80 17.89 -25.80
CA ASN A 89 11.58 16.45 -25.69
C ASN A 89 12.82 15.64 -25.28
N ARG A 90 13.78 16.26 -24.57
CA ARG A 90 14.97 15.60 -24.02
C ARG A 90 14.94 15.69 -22.50
N LEU A 91 15.25 14.58 -21.84
CA LEU A 91 15.31 14.50 -20.38
C LEU A 91 16.72 14.86 -19.92
N TYR A 92 16.78 15.77 -18.96
CA TYR A 92 17.98 16.15 -18.23
C TYR A 92 17.72 15.90 -16.75
N ARG A 93 18.77 15.53 -16.02
CA ARG A 93 18.71 15.27 -14.59
C ARG A 93 19.97 15.79 -13.93
N GLU A 94 19.89 16.17 -12.66
CA GLU A 94 21.08 16.33 -11.85
C GLU A 94 21.87 15.00 -11.74
N ASN A 95 23.17 15.12 -11.43
CA ASN A 95 24.05 13.96 -11.34
C ASN A 95 23.62 13.01 -10.22
N ASP A 96 23.29 13.58 -9.05
CA ASP A 96 23.03 12.83 -7.83
C ASP A 96 21.66 12.15 -7.86
N CYS A 97 21.64 10.82 -7.72
CA CYS A 97 20.44 10.07 -7.37
C CYS A 97 20.78 9.04 -6.28
N MET A 98 20.21 9.22 -5.10
CA MET A 98 20.48 8.35 -3.93
C MET A 98 20.07 6.89 -4.16
N PHE A 99 19.06 6.66 -5.00
CA PHE A 99 18.57 5.33 -5.34
C PHE A 99 18.56 5.15 -6.87
N PRO A 100 19.70 4.82 -7.49
CA PRO A 100 19.85 4.82 -8.95
C PRO A 100 18.78 4.02 -9.69
N SER A 101 18.51 2.77 -9.28
CA SER A 101 17.47 1.94 -9.92
C SER A 101 16.07 2.54 -9.78
N ARG A 102 15.79 3.33 -8.73
CA ARG A 102 14.50 4.03 -8.61
C ARG A 102 14.40 5.17 -9.61
N CYS A 103 15.49 5.94 -9.79
CA CYS A 103 15.55 6.95 -10.85
C CYS A 103 15.41 6.31 -12.24
N SER A 104 16.10 5.20 -12.52
CA SER A 104 15.95 4.46 -13.78
C SER A 104 14.50 4.01 -14.04
N GLY A 105 13.81 3.49 -13.00
CA GLY A 105 12.40 3.12 -13.12
C GLY A 105 11.46 4.29 -13.39
N VAL A 106 11.75 5.49 -12.85
CA VAL A 106 11.02 6.72 -13.20
C VAL A 106 11.32 7.17 -14.62
N GLU A 107 12.61 7.19 -14.99
CA GLU A 107 13.10 7.62 -16.29
C GLU A 107 12.53 6.74 -17.42
N HIS A 108 12.36 5.44 -17.19
CA HIS A 108 11.72 4.52 -18.13
C HIS A 108 10.38 5.06 -18.64
N PHE A 109 9.48 5.43 -17.72
CA PHE A 109 8.15 5.93 -18.07
C PHE A 109 8.18 7.33 -18.68
N ILE A 110 9.04 8.22 -18.16
CA ILE A 110 9.15 9.57 -18.71
C ILE A 110 9.63 9.50 -20.17
N LEU A 111 10.69 8.73 -20.44
CA LEU A 111 11.27 8.59 -21.78
C LEU A 111 10.28 7.95 -22.78
N GLU A 112 9.39 7.08 -22.33
CA GLU A 112 8.34 6.48 -23.17
C GLU A 112 7.37 7.52 -23.73
N VAL A 113 7.01 8.54 -22.93
CA VAL A 113 6.03 9.57 -23.32
C VAL A 113 6.66 10.92 -23.68
N ILE A 114 7.97 11.08 -23.55
CA ILE A 114 8.66 12.38 -23.62
C ILE A 114 8.44 13.13 -24.94
N GLY A 115 8.22 12.41 -26.04
CA GLY A 115 7.92 13.01 -27.36
C GLY A 115 6.60 13.79 -27.41
N GLN A 116 5.73 13.60 -26.42
CA GLN A 116 4.42 14.25 -26.30
C GLN A 116 4.38 15.28 -25.15
N LEU A 117 5.45 15.37 -24.35
CA LEU A 117 5.51 16.27 -23.21
C LEU A 117 6.02 17.67 -23.62
N PRO A 118 5.44 18.75 -23.07
CA PRO A 118 5.99 20.10 -23.22
C PRO A 118 7.26 20.28 -22.38
N ASP A 119 7.95 21.41 -22.60
CA ASP A 119 9.07 21.80 -21.75
C ASP A 119 8.59 22.05 -20.30
N MET A 120 9.28 21.44 -19.33
CA MET A 120 8.96 21.56 -17.90
C MET A 120 10.16 21.20 -17.03
N GLU A 121 10.08 21.49 -15.74
CA GLU A 121 11.02 20.98 -14.75
C GLU A 121 10.30 20.58 -13.47
N MET A 122 10.84 19.60 -12.77
CA MET A 122 10.22 19.02 -11.58
C MET A 122 11.25 18.42 -10.64
N VAL A 123 10.88 18.29 -9.37
CA VAL A 123 11.66 17.57 -8.36
C VAL A 123 10.92 16.28 -7.99
N ILE A 124 11.53 15.13 -8.29
CA ILE A 124 10.97 13.80 -8.04
C ILE A 124 11.70 13.17 -6.87
N ASN A 125 11.00 13.06 -5.74
CA ASN A 125 11.47 12.32 -4.57
C ASN A 125 11.34 10.81 -4.81
N VAL A 126 12.50 10.13 -4.79
CA VAL A 126 12.61 8.66 -4.90
C VAL A 126 12.83 7.98 -3.55
N ARG A 127 12.67 8.69 -2.43
CA ARG A 127 12.70 8.12 -1.06
C ARG A 127 11.34 7.53 -0.69
N ASP A 128 11.30 6.81 0.42
CA ASP A 128 10.08 6.12 0.88
C ASP A 128 9.00 7.07 1.45
N TYR A 129 9.38 8.24 1.97
CA TYR A 129 8.49 9.14 2.71
C TYR A 129 8.25 10.47 1.97
N PRO A 130 7.02 11.03 2.01
CA PRO A 130 6.72 12.35 1.43
C PRO A 130 7.48 13.49 2.11
N GLN A 131 7.54 14.65 1.46
CA GLN A 131 8.46 15.75 1.82
C GLN A 131 7.76 17.07 2.14
N VAL A 132 6.52 17.26 1.73
CA VAL A 132 5.81 18.55 1.79
C VAL A 132 4.57 18.40 2.68
N PRO A 133 4.72 18.46 4.01
CA PRO A 133 3.57 18.40 4.90
C PRO A 133 2.65 19.63 4.72
N LYS A 134 1.35 19.48 4.94
CA LYS A 134 0.33 20.51 4.69
C LYS A 134 0.52 21.80 5.48
N TRP A 135 1.19 21.75 6.63
CA TRP A 135 1.48 22.95 7.44
C TRP A 135 2.56 23.86 6.81
N MET A 136 3.26 23.39 5.78
CA MET A 136 4.30 24.16 5.09
C MET A 136 3.68 25.18 4.14
N GLU A 137 3.90 26.46 4.42
CA GLU A 137 3.38 27.59 3.63
C GLU A 137 4.54 28.46 3.06
N PRO A 138 4.52 28.80 1.76
CA PRO A 138 3.59 28.31 0.74
C PRO A 138 3.86 26.83 0.40
N ALA A 139 2.84 26.15 -0.15
CA ALA A 139 3.03 24.83 -0.73
C ALA A 139 4.09 24.85 -1.85
N ILE A 140 4.91 23.80 -1.91
CA ILE A 140 5.96 23.64 -2.92
C ILE A 140 5.82 22.30 -3.66
N PRO A 141 6.08 22.25 -4.98
CA PRO A 141 5.80 21.05 -5.78
C PRO A 141 6.96 20.03 -5.66
N VAL A 142 6.70 18.92 -4.98
CA VAL A 142 7.57 17.74 -4.95
C VAL A 142 6.74 16.52 -5.32
N PHE A 143 7.24 15.69 -6.23
CA PHE A 143 6.59 14.44 -6.60
C PHE A 143 7.05 13.31 -5.68
N SER A 144 6.14 12.59 -5.02
CA SER A 144 6.44 11.44 -4.15
C SER A 144 5.47 10.29 -4.43
N PHE A 145 5.94 9.04 -4.47
CA PHE A 145 5.07 7.91 -4.88
C PHE A 145 3.92 7.59 -3.91
N SER A 146 4.01 8.05 -2.65
CA SER A 146 3.04 7.77 -1.59
C SER A 146 2.94 8.96 -0.64
N LYS A 147 1.72 9.23 -0.16
CA LYS A 147 1.42 10.27 0.84
C LYS A 147 0.15 9.95 1.63
N THR A 148 -0.13 10.76 2.65
CA THR A 148 -1.45 10.84 3.29
C THR A 148 -2.14 12.16 2.90
N SER A 149 -3.38 12.36 3.37
CA SER A 149 -4.08 13.65 3.25
C SER A 149 -3.35 14.81 3.91
N GLU A 150 -2.32 14.56 4.74
CA GLU A 150 -1.56 15.56 5.48
C GLU A 150 -0.33 16.08 4.72
N TYR A 151 -0.19 15.75 3.43
CA TYR A 151 0.91 16.19 2.57
C TYR A 151 0.42 16.77 1.23
N HIS A 152 1.16 17.74 0.71
CA HIS A 152 0.98 18.40 -0.58
C HIS A 152 1.85 17.80 -1.70
N ASP A 153 2.62 16.72 -1.43
CA ASP A 153 3.35 16.02 -2.48
C ASP A 153 2.41 15.59 -3.63
N ILE A 154 2.90 15.58 -4.86
CA ILE A 154 2.15 15.13 -6.04
C ILE A 154 2.47 13.65 -6.26
N MET A 155 1.45 12.79 -6.26
CA MET A 155 1.67 11.36 -6.46
C MET A 155 2.05 11.04 -7.91
N TYR A 156 2.91 10.05 -8.06
CA TYR A 156 3.29 9.49 -9.35
C TYR A 156 3.38 7.96 -9.27
N PRO A 157 3.20 7.23 -10.40
CA PRO A 157 3.39 5.79 -10.44
C PRO A 157 4.81 5.41 -10.01
N ALA A 158 4.93 4.63 -8.93
CA ALA A 158 6.23 4.29 -8.37
C ALA A 158 7.15 3.60 -9.38
N TRP A 159 8.46 3.85 -9.25
CA TRP A 159 9.53 3.22 -10.03
C TRP A 159 9.37 1.69 -10.17
N THR A 160 8.89 1.03 -9.11
CA THR A 160 8.76 -0.43 -9.03
C THR A 160 7.78 -1.05 -10.04
N PHE A 161 6.96 -0.25 -10.74
CA PHE A 161 6.22 -0.77 -11.90
C PHE A 161 7.18 -1.29 -12.98
N TRP A 162 8.37 -0.71 -13.10
CA TRP A 162 9.44 -1.18 -13.98
C TRP A 162 10.60 -1.82 -13.20
N GLU A 163 11.23 -1.11 -12.26
CA GLU A 163 12.39 -1.60 -11.51
C GLU A 163 12.65 -0.82 -10.20
N GLY A 164 13.66 -1.21 -9.42
CA GLY A 164 14.10 -0.45 -8.23
C GLY A 164 13.23 -0.64 -6.98
N GLY A 165 12.29 -1.59 -7.00
CA GLY A 165 11.58 -2.03 -5.80
C GLY A 165 12.49 -2.80 -4.81
N PRO A 166 11.93 -3.29 -3.69
CA PRO A 166 12.71 -3.99 -2.67
C PRO A 166 13.42 -5.25 -3.21
N ALA A 167 14.74 -5.32 -3.03
CA ALA A 167 15.56 -6.49 -3.35
C ALA A 167 15.52 -7.52 -2.21
N VAL A 168 14.45 -8.32 -2.20
CA VAL A 168 14.23 -9.36 -1.19
C VAL A 168 14.92 -10.65 -1.64
N TRP A 169 16.06 -10.97 -1.02
CA TRP A 169 16.78 -12.20 -1.34
C TRP A 169 16.08 -13.44 -0.74
N PRO A 170 15.98 -14.58 -1.47
CA PRO A 170 16.45 -14.81 -2.85
C PRO A 170 15.39 -14.55 -3.93
N ILE A 171 14.18 -14.13 -3.58
CA ILE A 171 13.02 -14.10 -4.50
C ILE A 171 13.08 -12.98 -5.55
N TYR A 172 13.64 -11.81 -5.21
CA TYR A 172 13.80 -10.67 -6.11
C TYR A 172 15.24 -10.14 -6.02
N PRO A 173 16.23 -10.86 -6.56
CA PRO A 173 17.65 -10.52 -6.38
C PRO A 173 18.02 -9.17 -7.00
N THR A 174 17.32 -8.76 -8.06
CA THR A 174 17.51 -7.48 -8.76
C THR A 174 16.49 -6.41 -8.37
N GLY A 175 15.75 -6.61 -7.27
CA GLY A 175 14.64 -5.74 -6.88
C GLY A 175 13.32 -6.15 -7.51
N LEU A 176 12.22 -5.96 -6.76
CA LEU A 176 10.87 -6.08 -7.29
C LEU A 176 10.67 -5.07 -8.44
N GLY A 177 10.08 -5.53 -9.53
CA GLY A 177 9.92 -4.77 -10.77
C GLY A 177 9.01 -5.47 -11.76
N ARG A 178 8.98 -5.00 -13.00
CA ARG A 178 8.34 -5.63 -14.15
C ARG A 178 6.91 -6.06 -13.86
N TRP A 179 6.08 -5.08 -13.49
CA TRP A 179 4.68 -5.30 -13.19
C TRP A 179 3.92 -5.94 -14.36
N ASP A 180 4.32 -5.63 -15.59
CA ASP A 180 3.85 -6.29 -16.80
C ASP A 180 3.97 -7.82 -16.71
N LEU A 181 5.16 -8.34 -16.40
CA LEU A 181 5.42 -9.77 -16.26
C LEU A 181 4.77 -10.35 -15.00
N PHE A 182 4.88 -9.63 -13.88
CA PHE A 182 4.37 -10.08 -12.59
C PHE A 182 2.86 -10.30 -12.61
N ARG A 183 2.11 -9.46 -13.34
CA ARG A 183 0.66 -9.63 -13.54
C ARG A 183 0.34 -10.96 -14.21
N GLU A 184 1.09 -11.34 -15.23
CA GLU A 184 0.85 -12.61 -15.92
C GLU A 184 1.13 -13.82 -15.01
N ASP A 185 2.21 -13.77 -14.24
CA ASP A 185 2.53 -14.80 -13.25
C ASP A 185 1.43 -14.93 -12.20
N LEU A 186 0.92 -13.80 -11.70
CA LEU A 186 -0.20 -13.79 -10.75
C LEU A 186 -1.48 -14.37 -11.36
N VAL A 187 -1.80 -14.05 -12.62
CA VAL A 187 -2.96 -14.61 -13.31
C VAL A 187 -2.82 -16.13 -13.47
N ARG A 188 -1.65 -16.62 -13.89
CA ARG A 188 -1.35 -18.06 -13.98
C ARG A 188 -1.49 -18.75 -12.63
N SER A 189 -0.93 -18.16 -11.57
CA SER A 189 -1.04 -18.70 -10.20
C SER A 189 -2.49 -18.69 -9.69
N ALA A 190 -3.24 -17.60 -9.93
CA ALA A 190 -4.65 -17.51 -9.54
C ALA A 190 -5.52 -18.59 -10.21
N ALA A 191 -5.25 -18.92 -11.47
CA ALA A 191 -5.96 -19.99 -12.20
C ALA A 191 -5.69 -21.38 -11.59
N GLN A 192 -4.50 -21.61 -11.03
CA GLN A 192 -4.18 -22.85 -10.30
C GLN A 192 -4.90 -22.95 -8.95
N TRP A 193 -5.23 -21.80 -8.35
CA TRP A 193 -5.87 -21.70 -7.03
C TRP A 193 -7.27 -21.04 -7.10
N PRO A 194 -8.26 -21.70 -7.71
CA PRO A 194 -9.64 -21.20 -7.74
C PRO A 194 -10.22 -21.08 -6.32
N TRP A 195 -11.19 -20.17 -6.13
CA TRP A 195 -11.69 -19.77 -4.81
C TRP A 195 -11.95 -20.93 -3.85
N LYS A 196 -12.71 -21.94 -4.27
CA LYS A 196 -13.08 -23.09 -3.44
C LYS A 196 -11.90 -23.98 -3.00
N LYS A 197 -10.73 -23.85 -3.64
CA LYS A 197 -9.50 -24.59 -3.31
C LYS A 197 -8.53 -23.79 -2.43
N LYS A 198 -8.78 -22.49 -2.19
CA LYS A 198 -7.90 -21.65 -1.37
C LYS A 198 -7.99 -22.08 0.10
N ASN A 199 -6.86 -22.00 0.82
CA ASN A 199 -6.83 -22.22 2.26
C ASN A 199 -7.61 -21.10 2.98
N SER A 200 -8.41 -21.46 3.98
CA SER A 200 -9.23 -20.52 4.78
C SER A 200 -8.44 -19.80 5.88
N THR A 201 -7.21 -20.21 6.17
CA THR A 201 -6.31 -19.50 7.09
C THR A 201 -5.80 -18.22 6.43
N ALA A 202 -5.96 -17.08 7.10
CA ALA A 202 -5.45 -15.80 6.60
C ALA A 202 -3.91 -15.83 6.52
N TYR A 203 -3.31 -15.13 5.55
CA TYR A 203 -1.87 -15.26 5.28
C TYR A 203 -1.15 -13.91 5.21
N PHE A 204 0.05 -13.82 5.79
CA PHE A 204 0.95 -12.68 5.64
C PHE A 204 2.43 -13.10 5.74
N ARG A 205 3.26 -12.59 4.83
CA ARG A 205 4.73 -12.61 4.94
C ARG A 205 5.28 -11.24 4.55
N GLY A 206 6.07 -10.65 5.43
CA GLY A 206 6.71 -9.35 5.20
C GLY A 206 7.52 -8.95 6.42
N SER A 207 8.39 -7.95 6.31
CA SER A 207 9.20 -7.50 7.45
C SER A 207 8.43 -6.52 8.34
N ARG A 208 9.00 -6.18 9.51
CA ARG A 208 8.43 -5.18 10.43
C ARG A 208 8.80 -3.75 10.02
N THR A 209 8.23 -3.25 8.91
CA THR A 209 8.43 -1.85 8.48
C THR A 209 7.52 -0.86 9.22
N SER A 210 6.42 -1.34 9.81
CA SER A 210 5.52 -0.57 10.68
C SER A 210 5.08 -1.45 11.86
N PRO A 211 5.02 -0.90 13.09
CA PRO A 211 4.47 -1.61 14.26
C PRO A 211 2.97 -1.93 14.12
N GLU A 212 2.25 -1.27 13.21
CA GLU A 212 0.83 -1.59 12.92
C GLU A 212 0.62 -3.05 12.47
N ARG A 213 1.68 -3.72 12.03
CA ARG A 213 1.66 -5.15 11.66
C ARG A 213 1.68 -6.09 12.87
N ASP A 214 2.12 -5.62 14.04
CA ASP A 214 2.34 -6.47 15.22
C ASP A 214 1.10 -7.24 15.71
N PRO A 215 -0.11 -6.63 15.77
CA PRO A 215 -1.29 -7.35 16.24
C PRO A 215 -1.60 -8.61 15.42
N LEU A 216 -1.37 -8.58 14.10
CA LEU A 216 -1.60 -9.73 13.22
C LEU A 216 -0.58 -10.86 13.47
N ILE A 217 0.69 -10.50 13.69
CA ILE A 217 1.74 -11.47 14.02
C ILE A 217 1.48 -12.11 15.40
N LEU A 218 1.09 -11.31 16.38
CA LEU A 218 0.73 -11.81 17.72
C LEU A 218 -0.51 -12.71 17.67
N LEU A 219 -1.51 -12.36 16.84
CA LEU A 219 -2.70 -13.19 16.62
C LEU A 219 -2.33 -14.52 15.98
N SER A 220 -1.45 -14.54 14.97
CA SER A 220 -0.99 -15.77 14.34
C SER A 220 -0.28 -16.70 15.33
N ARG A 221 0.61 -16.14 16.18
CA ARG A 221 1.27 -16.92 17.25
C ARG A 221 0.28 -17.52 18.24
N LYS A 222 -0.79 -16.78 18.58
CA LYS A 222 -1.84 -17.24 19.51
C LYS A 222 -2.78 -18.26 18.87
N ASN A 223 -3.10 -18.11 17.59
CA ASN A 223 -4.04 -18.97 16.87
C ASN A 223 -3.58 -19.22 15.41
N PRO A 224 -2.63 -20.15 15.20
CA PRO A 224 -2.01 -20.38 13.89
C PRO A 224 -2.97 -21.02 12.86
N LYS A 225 -4.07 -21.63 13.31
CA LYS A 225 -5.12 -22.15 12.40
C LYS A 225 -5.98 -21.03 11.81
N LEU A 226 -6.10 -19.90 12.50
CA LEU A 226 -6.86 -18.74 12.05
C LEU A 226 -6.04 -17.83 11.14
N VAL A 227 -4.79 -17.56 11.53
CA VAL A 227 -3.87 -16.70 10.78
C VAL A 227 -2.48 -17.33 10.74
N ASP A 228 -1.89 -17.39 9.55
CA ASP A 228 -0.49 -17.70 9.28
C ASP A 228 0.24 -16.41 8.87
N ALA A 229 0.80 -15.70 9.85
CA ALA A 229 1.47 -14.44 9.66
C ALA A 229 2.81 -14.40 10.39
N GLU A 230 3.89 -14.19 9.65
CA GLU A 230 5.26 -14.18 10.19
C GLU A 230 6.08 -13.02 9.62
N TYR A 231 6.98 -12.51 10.45
CA TYR A 231 7.94 -11.51 10.02
C TYR A 231 9.10 -12.13 9.25
N THR A 232 9.39 -11.56 8.08
CA THR A 232 10.63 -11.80 7.33
C THR A 232 11.68 -10.75 7.67
N LYS A 233 12.95 -10.98 7.29
CA LYS A 233 14.02 -10.00 7.46
C LYS A 233 14.04 -9.00 6.29
N ASN A 234 14.43 -7.76 6.57
CA ASN A 234 14.81 -6.77 5.56
C ASN A 234 16.30 -6.43 5.68
N GLN A 235 16.82 -5.64 4.73
CA GLN A 235 18.23 -5.24 4.69
C GLN A 235 18.66 -4.38 5.90
N PHE A 236 17.69 -3.76 6.60
CA PHE A 236 17.93 -2.95 7.80
C PHE A 236 17.79 -3.75 9.11
N HIS A 237 17.87 -5.08 9.04
CA HIS A 237 17.76 -5.94 10.21
C HIS A 237 18.93 -5.70 11.19
N LYS A 238 18.62 -5.12 12.34
CA LYS A 238 19.46 -5.13 13.55
C LYS A 238 18.68 -5.74 14.71
N LEU A 239 19.36 -6.53 15.54
CA LEU A 239 18.81 -7.09 16.77
C LEU A 239 18.58 -5.94 17.78
N ILE A 240 17.34 -5.65 18.16
CA ILE A 240 17.06 -4.80 19.32
C ILE A 240 16.49 -5.71 20.40
N CYS A 241 17.08 -5.76 21.58
CA CYS A 241 16.49 -6.46 22.72
C CYS A 241 15.80 -5.44 23.62
N ILE A 242 14.47 -5.42 23.65
CA ILE A 242 13.70 -4.61 24.59
C ILE A 242 13.33 -5.54 25.74
N SER A 243 13.94 -5.34 26.91
CA SER A 243 13.48 -5.98 28.14
C SER A 243 12.15 -5.35 28.54
N ILE A 244 11.03 -6.01 28.22
CA ILE A 244 9.74 -5.61 28.78
C ILE A 244 9.68 -6.22 30.19
N TYR A 245 10.03 -5.42 31.20
CA TYR A 245 9.71 -5.74 32.59
C TYR A 245 8.19 -5.68 32.78
N VAL A 246 7.50 -6.79 32.55
CA VAL A 246 6.20 -7.03 33.18
C VAL A 246 6.49 -7.70 34.51
N ASN A 247 6.02 -7.09 35.61
CA ASN A 247 6.14 -7.57 36.98
C ASN A 247 5.40 -8.91 37.21
N TYR A 248 5.84 -9.99 36.58
CA TYR A 248 5.58 -11.36 36.97
C TYR A 248 6.81 -12.20 36.62
N SER A 249 7.42 -12.77 37.67
CA SER A 249 8.67 -13.53 37.66
C SER A 249 8.74 -14.59 36.56
N PHE A 250 9.50 -14.34 35.48
CA PHE A 250 10.27 -15.31 34.67
C PHE A 250 11.22 -14.53 33.74
N PRO A 251 12.53 -14.82 33.68
CA PRO A 251 13.47 -14.09 32.84
C PRO A 251 13.47 -14.66 31.43
N ASN A 252 12.55 -14.20 30.57
CA ASN A 252 12.71 -14.38 29.12
C ASN A 252 12.96 -13.00 28.50
N SER A 253 14.24 -12.73 28.21
CA SER A 253 14.65 -11.63 27.35
C SER A 253 14.11 -11.86 25.94
N HIS A 254 13.06 -11.14 25.56
CA HIS A 254 12.52 -11.19 24.21
C HIS A 254 13.12 -10.07 23.36
N CYS A 255 13.96 -10.46 22.39
CA CYS A 255 14.49 -9.52 21.42
C CYS A 255 13.45 -9.18 20.35
N PHE A 256 13.20 -7.89 20.14
CA PHE A 256 12.26 -7.35 19.16
C PHE A 256 13.01 -6.71 17.99
N SER A 257 12.69 -7.11 16.77
CA SER A 257 13.15 -6.45 15.56
C SER A 257 12.54 -5.04 15.44
N GLY A 258 13.33 -4.02 15.11
CA GLY A 258 12.81 -2.71 14.72
C GLY A 258 13.78 -1.95 13.83
N PRO A 259 13.34 -1.32 12.72
CA PRO A 259 14.16 -0.37 12.00
C PRO A 259 14.27 0.92 12.83
N TYR A 260 15.48 1.48 12.89
CA TYR A 260 15.68 2.89 13.26
C TYR A 260 15.26 3.73 12.06
N TYR A 261 14.27 4.60 12.23
CA TYR A 261 14.14 5.76 11.36
C TYR A 261 15.08 6.84 11.92
N LYS A 262 16.07 7.25 11.14
CA LYS A 262 16.71 8.56 11.30
C LYS A 262 15.99 9.54 10.37
#